data_AF-A0AAW6TI80-F1
#
_entry.id   AF-A0AAW6TI80-F1
#
_cell.length_a   1.000
_cell.length_b   1.000
_cell.length_c   1.000
_cell.angle_alpha   90.00
_cell.angle_beta   90.00
_cell.angle_gamma   90.00
#
_symmetry.space_group_name_H-M   'P 1'
#
loop_
_entity.id
_entity.type
_entity.pdbx_description
1 polymer ?
#
loop_
_entity_poly.entity_id
_entity_poly.type
_entity_poly.pdbx_seq_one_letter_code
_entity_poly.pdbx_strand_id
1 'polypeptide(L)'
;MNPQEQLIAKIDAEFKKYPFKFIGERLKQERLRLGYTAKSVYERLAIAQSTYANYEKGSRDIPASLLFELWLDGFDVSFIVSAERFGSAGVDDDSEPVIRLIDINVPDERPVLVSDAIVYDLYHIENGLIKVGAIAHKDYELKDLIRLLANKATLDNS
;
A
#
# COMPACT_ATOMS: atom_id res chain seq x y z
N MET A 1 13.86 0.59 43.33
CA MET A 1 13.87 1.27 42.01
C MET A 1 13.32 2.67 42.16
N ASN A 2 14.05 3.66 41.69
CA ASN A 2 13.56 5.05 41.63
C ASN A 2 12.45 5.19 40.55
N PRO A 3 11.68 6.29 40.52
CA PRO A 3 10.59 6.48 39.56
C PRO A 3 11.02 6.41 38.08
N GLN A 4 12.24 6.85 37.75
CA GLN A 4 12.78 6.81 36.39
C GLN A 4 13.11 5.37 35.96
N GLU A 5 13.70 4.57 36.83
CA GLU A 5 13.95 3.14 36.59
C GLU A 5 12.63 2.38 36.40
N GLN A 6 11.58 2.70 37.17
CA GLN A 6 10.26 2.08 37.03
C GLN A 6 9.62 2.42 35.67
N LEU A 7 9.80 3.65 35.20
CA LEU A 7 9.33 4.07 33.89
C LEU A 7 10.06 3.34 32.75
N ILE A 8 11.39 3.24 32.82
CA ILE A 8 12.20 2.53 31.82
C ILE A 8 11.80 1.06 31.76
N ALA A 9 11.73 0.38 32.91
CA ALA A 9 11.33 -1.03 32.95
C ALA A 9 9.92 -1.26 32.38
N LYS A 10 9.00 -0.30 32.56
CA LYS A 10 7.66 -0.35 31.99
C LYS A 10 7.68 -0.17 30.47
N ILE A 11 8.49 0.76 29.95
CA ILE A 11 8.68 0.96 28.51
C ILE A 11 9.27 -0.29 27.87
N ASP A 12 10.31 -0.86 28.47
CA ASP A 12 10.97 -2.08 27.97
C ASP A 12 10.01 -3.27 27.95
N ALA A 13 9.21 -3.44 29.02
CA ALA A 13 8.20 -4.48 29.09
C ALA A 13 7.11 -4.30 28.02
N GLU A 14 6.69 -3.06 27.77
CA GLU A 14 5.69 -2.73 26.74
C GLU A 14 6.25 -2.99 25.33
N PHE A 15 7.48 -2.55 25.04
CA PHE A 15 8.13 -2.76 23.76
C PHE A 15 8.37 -4.24 23.48
N LYS A 16 8.79 -5.01 24.51
CA LYS A 16 8.93 -6.47 24.42
C LYS A 16 7.60 -7.17 24.15
N LYS A 17 6.50 -6.63 24.70
CA LYS A 17 5.15 -7.21 24.54
C LYS A 17 4.52 -6.86 23.19
N TYR A 18 4.77 -5.66 22.67
CA TYR A 18 4.22 -5.17 21.41
C TYR A 18 5.31 -4.51 20.54
N PRO A 19 6.27 -5.31 20.02
CA PRO A 19 7.37 -4.78 19.23
C PRO A 19 6.90 -4.09 17.93
N PHE A 20 5.69 -4.42 17.46
CA PHE A 20 5.11 -3.89 16.23
C PHE A 20 3.90 -2.98 16.50
N LYS A 21 3.77 -2.42 17.71
CA LYS A 21 2.60 -1.64 18.14
C LYS A 21 2.15 -0.61 17.10
N PHE A 22 3.08 0.20 16.61
CA PHE A 22 2.76 1.26 15.66
C PHE A 22 2.34 0.74 14.28
N ILE A 23 2.91 -0.39 13.82
CA ILE A 23 2.49 -1.06 12.58
C ILE A 23 1.06 -1.60 12.75
N GLY A 24 0.77 -2.24 13.88
CA GLY A 24 -0.57 -2.75 14.19
C GLY A 24 -1.63 -1.67 14.28
N GLU A 25 -1.29 -0.53 14.90
CA GLU A 25 -2.16 0.64 14.96
C GLU A 25 -2.47 1.18 13.55
N ARG A 26 -1.48 1.24 12.66
CA ARG A 26 -1.69 1.70 11.27
C ARG A 26 -2.46 0.70 10.42
N LEU A 27 -2.24 -0.61 10.59
CA LEU A 27 -3.08 -1.65 9.98
C LEU A 27 -4.55 -1.45 10.37
N LYS A 28 -4.81 -1.23 11.66
CA LYS A 28 -6.15 -0.97 12.17
C LYS A 28 -6.74 0.32 11.58
N GLN A 29 -5.94 1.39 11.47
CA GLN A 29 -6.38 2.64 10.85
C GLN A 29 -6.78 2.43 9.38
N GLU A 30 -5.96 1.72 8.60
CA GLU A 30 -6.28 1.43 7.20
C GLU A 30 -7.52 0.56 7.07
N ARG A 31 -7.67 -0.46 7.94
CA ARG A 31 -8.89 -1.26 7.97
C ARG A 31 -10.13 -0.41 8.18
N LEU A 32 -10.08 0.50 9.15
CA LEU A 32 -11.21 1.39 9.48
C LEU A 32 -11.46 2.40 8.35
N ARG A 33 -10.41 2.95 7.73
CA ARG A 33 -10.50 3.85 6.57
C ARG A 33 -11.25 3.21 5.40
N LEU A 34 -11.03 1.91 5.17
CA LEU A 34 -11.69 1.14 4.11
C LEU A 34 -13.08 0.59 4.53
N GLY A 35 -13.54 0.87 5.75
CA GLY A 35 -14.84 0.38 6.23
C GLY A 35 -14.88 -1.12 6.56
N TYR A 36 -13.73 -1.80 6.62
CA TYR A 36 -13.68 -3.22 6.92
C TYR A 36 -13.86 -3.53 8.42
N THR A 37 -14.54 -4.63 8.72
CA THR A 37 -14.54 -5.21 10.06
C THR A 37 -13.30 -6.10 10.23
N ALA A 38 -12.83 -6.31 11.46
CA ALA A 38 -11.74 -7.27 11.69
C ALA A 38 -12.11 -8.68 11.17
N LYS A 39 -13.40 -9.03 11.29
CA LYS A 39 -13.97 -10.28 10.79
C LYS A 39 -13.83 -10.46 9.29
N SER A 40 -14.26 -9.47 8.51
CA SER A 40 -14.16 -9.53 7.06
C SER A 40 -12.73 -9.72 6.59
N VAL A 41 -11.76 -9.08 7.25
CA VAL A 41 -10.34 -9.21 6.87
C VAL A 41 -9.79 -10.60 7.21
N TYR A 42 -9.97 -11.09 8.45
CA TYR A 42 -9.36 -12.38 8.80
C TYR A 42 -10.00 -13.56 8.04
N GLU A 43 -11.30 -13.48 7.72
CA GLU A 43 -11.98 -14.49 6.90
C GLU A 43 -11.47 -14.46 5.47
N ARG A 44 -11.30 -13.26 4.89
CA ARG A 44 -10.75 -13.07 3.54
C ARG A 44 -9.32 -13.56 3.39
N LEU A 45 -8.48 -13.32 4.39
CA LEU A 45 -7.10 -13.79 4.46
C LEU A 45 -6.97 -15.27 4.84
N ALA A 46 -8.08 -15.94 5.15
CA ALA A 46 -8.13 -17.32 5.63
C ALA A 46 -7.22 -17.59 6.86
N ILE A 47 -7.20 -16.65 7.81
CA ILE A 47 -6.43 -16.76 9.06
C ILE A 47 -7.35 -16.74 10.29
N ALA A 48 -6.82 -17.21 11.42
CA ALA A 48 -7.56 -17.17 12.68
C ALA A 48 -7.77 -15.72 13.16
N GLN A 49 -8.94 -15.44 13.75
CA GLN A 49 -9.26 -14.15 14.37
C GLN A 49 -8.17 -13.68 15.34
N SER A 50 -7.67 -14.59 16.17
CA SER A 50 -6.61 -14.29 17.15
C SER A 50 -5.30 -13.89 16.48
N THR A 51 -5.01 -14.42 15.28
CA THR A 51 -3.82 -14.06 14.52
C THR A 51 -3.94 -12.64 14.01
N TYR A 52 -5.07 -12.28 13.40
CA TYR A 52 -5.30 -10.92 12.94
C TYR A 52 -5.34 -9.91 14.10
N ALA A 53 -5.98 -10.27 15.21
CA ALA A 53 -5.98 -9.43 16.42
C ALA A 53 -4.56 -9.16 16.96
N ASN A 54 -3.65 -10.15 16.88
CA ASN A 54 -2.26 -9.96 17.28
C ASN A 54 -1.48 -9.05 16.33
N TYR A 55 -1.83 -9.00 15.04
CA TYR A 55 -1.28 -8.04 14.09
C TYR A 55 -1.71 -6.61 14.44
N GLU A 56 -3.02 -6.35 14.61
CA GLU A 56 -3.50 -5.00 14.97
C GLU A 56 -2.99 -4.53 16.34
N LYS A 57 -2.71 -5.46 17.25
CA LYS A 57 -2.13 -5.17 18.56
C LYS A 57 -0.62 -4.94 18.52
N GLY A 58 0.04 -5.38 17.44
CA GLY A 58 1.50 -5.34 17.30
C GLY A 58 2.27 -6.34 18.16
N SER A 59 1.60 -7.39 18.67
CA SER A 59 2.26 -8.50 19.38
C SER A 59 2.87 -9.53 18.44
N ARG A 60 2.57 -9.44 17.14
CA ARG A 60 3.10 -10.34 16.11
C ARG A 60 3.40 -9.57 14.83
N ASP A 61 4.48 -9.95 14.17
CA ASP A 61 4.85 -9.41 12.86
C ASP A 61 3.92 -9.92 11.75
N ILE A 62 3.71 -9.10 10.72
CA ILE A 62 2.83 -9.41 9.59
C ILE A 62 3.69 -9.97 8.45
N PRO A 63 3.46 -11.21 7.98
CA PRO A 63 4.15 -11.74 6.82
C PRO A 63 3.96 -10.88 5.57
N ALA A 64 5.02 -10.70 4.78
CA ALA A 64 4.96 -9.94 3.53
C ALA A 64 3.89 -10.45 2.54
N SER A 65 3.62 -11.76 2.53
CA SER A 65 2.54 -12.35 1.74
C SER A 65 1.15 -11.83 2.13
N LEU A 66 0.90 -11.64 3.43
CA LEU A 66 -0.38 -11.07 3.90
C LEU A 66 -0.45 -9.57 3.65
N LEU A 67 0.68 -8.86 3.71
CA LEU A 67 0.73 -7.45 3.30
C LEU A 67 0.39 -7.30 1.81
N PHE A 68 0.88 -8.19 0.96
CA PHE A 68 0.52 -8.20 -0.46
C PHE A 68 -0.98 -8.44 -0.69
N GLU A 69 -1.59 -9.41 -0.01
CA GLU A 69 -3.05 -9.63 -0.08
C GLU A 69 -3.84 -8.41 0.41
N LEU A 70 -3.41 -7.76 1.50
CA LEU A 70 -4.03 -6.53 1.99
C LEU A 70 -3.90 -5.38 0.98
N TRP A 71 -2.76 -5.28 0.28
CA TRP A 71 -2.59 -4.29 -0.79
C TRP A 71 -3.57 -4.50 -1.93
N LEU A 72 -3.80 -5.76 -2.36
CA LEU A 72 -4.81 -6.10 -3.37
C LEU A 72 -6.23 -5.73 -2.91
N ASP A 73 -6.50 -5.79 -1.60
CA ASP A 73 -7.76 -5.35 -0.99
C ASP A 73 -7.82 -3.82 -0.72
N GLY A 74 -6.84 -3.04 -1.22
CA GLY A 74 -6.83 -1.57 -1.20
C GLY A 74 -6.20 -0.93 0.04
N PHE A 75 -5.55 -1.70 0.91
CA PHE A 75 -4.80 -1.16 2.05
C PHE A 75 -3.54 -0.42 1.58
N ASP A 76 -3.26 0.75 2.18
CA ASP A 76 -1.99 1.44 1.96
C ASP A 76 -0.87 0.75 2.77
N VAL A 77 -0.25 -0.26 2.17
CA VAL A 77 0.84 -1.01 2.81
C VAL A 77 2.05 -0.12 3.12
N SER A 78 2.33 0.89 2.28
CA SER A 78 3.41 1.82 2.58
C SER A 78 3.16 2.56 3.87
N PHE A 79 1.95 3.09 4.06
CA PHE A 79 1.57 3.74 5.31
C PHE A 79 1.68 2.77 6.50
N ILE A 80 1.22 1.53 6.34
CA ILE A 80 1.31 0.52 7.40
C ILE A 80 2.76 0.31 7.86
N VAL A 81 3.71 0.17 6.93
CA VAL A 81 5.11 -0.15 7.28
C VAL A 81 5.96 1.08 7.63
N SER A 82 5.77 2.20 6.94
CA SER A 82 6.66 3.38 7.02
C SER A 82 6.09 4.55 7.81
N ALA A 83 4.79 4.55 8.11
CA ALA A 83 4.03 5.70 8.63
C ALA A 83 3.94 6.91 7.69
N GLU A 84 4.48 6.83 6.47
CA GLU A 84 4.31 7.83 5.44
C GLU A 84 3.06 7.49 4.63
N ARG A 85 2.04 8.37 4.68
CA ARG A 85 0.91 8.28 3.76
C ARG A 85 1.39 8.79 2.42
N PHE A 86 1.34 7.94 1.38
CA PHE A 86 1.46 8.46 0.03
C PHE A 86 0.19 9.27 -0.28
N GLY A 87 0.33 10.60 -0.29
CA GLY A 87 -0.73 11.52 -0.73
C GLY A 87 -1.44 12.37 0.33
N SER A 88 -0.91 12.57 1.54
CA SER A 88 -1.52 13.53 2.49
C SER A 88 -1.12 14.99 2.19
N ALA A 89 -1.56 15.50 1.05
CA ALA A 89 -1.90 16.91 0.91
C ALA A 89 -3.43 16.99 0.87
N GLY A 90 -4.02 17.21 2.06
CA GLY A 90 -5.41 17.54 2.37
C GLY A 90 -6.51 17.12 1.41
N VAL A 91 -7.42 16.23 1.85
CA VAL A 91 -8.78 16.20 1.33
C VAL A 91 -9.73 16.03 2.51
N ASP A 92 -10.44 17.11 2.81
CA ASP A 92 -11.53 17.18 3.77
C ASP A 92 -12.74 16.36 3.29
N ASP A 93 -13.60 16.03 4.25
CA ASP A 93 -14.95 15.41 4.21
C ASP A 93 -15.65 15.30 2.83
N ASP A 94 -16.30 14.16 2.60
CA ASP A 94 -17.37 13.90 1.59
C ASP A 94 -17.02 13.41 0.16
N SER A 95 -15.85 12.84 -0.13
CA SER A 95 -15.56 12.36 -1.51
C SER A 95 -15.49 10.84 -1.70
N GLU A 96 -16.23 10.37 -2.71
CA GLU A 96 -16.31 9.03 -3.35
C GLU A 96 -14.98 8.25 -3.44
N PRO A 97 -15.00 6.90 -3.57
CA PRO A 97 -13.80 6.06 -3.51
C PRO A 97 -12.79 6.47 -4.58
N VAL A 98 -11.71 7.08 -4.12
CA VAL A 98 -10.64 7.58 -4.99
C VAL A 98 -9.88 6.37 -5.57
N ILE A 99 -10.15 6.06 -6.83
CA ILE A 99 -9.20 5.31 -7.68
C ILE A 99 -7.88 6.09 -7.60
N ARG A 100 -6.88 5.52 -6.93
CA ARG A 100 -5.60 6.20 -6.69
C ARG A 100 -4.80 6.22 -7.98
N LEU A 101 -4.71 7.41 -8.52
CA LEU A 101 -3.91 7.74 -9.68
C LEU A 101 -2.49 8.09 -9.20
N ILE A 102 -1.51 7.29 -9.57
CA ILE A 102 -0.08 7.50 -9.35
C ILE A 102 0.39 8.61 -10.29
N ASP A 103 1.09 9.59 -9.72
CA ASP A 103 1.74 10.66 -10.46
C ASP A 103 3.14 10.21 -10.90
N ILE A 104 3.26 9.79 -12.17
CA ILE A 104 4.56 9.46 -12.76
C ILE A 104 5.12 10.76 -13.32
N ASN A 105 6.15 11.29 -12.65
CA ASN A 105 6.90 12.46 -13.11
C ASN A 105 7.69 12.09 -14.38
N VAL A 106 7.07 12.29 -15.55
CA VAL A 106 7.73 12.23 -16.85
C VAL A 106 8.37 13.60 -17.08
N PRO A 107 9.71 13.70 -17.19
CA PRO A 107 10.36 14.98 -17.45
C PRO A 107 9.81 15.58 -18.76
N ASP A 108 9.33 16.82 -18.66
CA ASP A 108 8.92 17.72 -19.75
C ASP A 108 7.46 17.66 -20.24
N GLU A 109 6.55 16.94 -19.60
CA GLU A 109 5.11 17.04 -19.89
C GLU A 109 4.25 16.97 -18.61
N ARG A 110 3.00 17.45 -18.67
CA ARG A 110 2.08 17.49 -17.52
C ARG A 110 1.99 16.10 -16.84
N PRO A 111 1.91 16.04 -15.51
CA PRO A 111 1.84 14.78 -14.76
C PRO A 111 0.70 13.89 -15.28
N VAL A 112 1.03 12.65 -15.66
CA VAL A 112 0.04 11.66 -16.11
C VAL A 112 -0.36 10.82 -14.92
N LEU A 113 -1.62 10.97 -14.51
CA LEU A 113 -2.26 10.25 -13.42
C LEU A 113 -2.67 8.83 -13.91
N VAL A 114 -2.08 7.77 -13.32
CA VAL A 114 -2.32 6.37 -13.74
C VAL A 114 -2.76 5.46 -12.59
N SER A 115 -3.71 4.55 -12.79
CA SER A 115 -4.15 3.62 -11.73
C SER A 115 -3.13 2.50 -11.45
N ASP A 116 -3.24 1.84 -10.28
CA ASP A 116 -2.39 0.71 -9.89
C ASP A 116 -2.37 -0.43 -10.93
N ALA A 117 -3.50 -0.69 -11.58
CA ALA A 117 -3.61 -1.69 -12.65
C ALA A 117 -2.73 -1.34 -13.86
N ILE A 118 -2.68 -0.06 -14.24
CA ILE A 118 -1.84 0.42 -15.35
C ILE A 118 -0.36 0.28 -14.99
N VAL A 119 0.03 0.52 -13.74
CA VAL A 119 1.42 0.37 -13.30
C VAL A 119 1.87 -1.09 -13.33
N TYR A 120 1.00 -2.02 -12.91
CA TYR A 120 1.27 -3.45 -13.02
C TYR A 120 1.46 -3.88 -14.48
N ASP A 121 0.56 -3.47 -15.37
CA ASP A 121 0.66 -3.78 -16.81
C ASP A 121 1.90 -3.15 -17.45
N LEU A 122 2.24 -1.92 -17.06
CA LEU A 122 3.44 -1.22 -17.51
C LEU A 122 4.72 -1.98 -17.16
N TYR A 123 4.82 -2.46 -15.92
CA TYR A 123 5.94 -3.27 -15.47
C TYR A 123 6.09 -4.55 -16.32
N HIS A 124 4.99 -5.25 -16.62
CA HIS A 124 5.05 -6.49 -17.40
C HIS A 124 5.43 -6.24 -18.86
N ILE A 125 4.91 -5.17 -19.46
CA ILE A 125 5.23 -4.78 -20.83
C ILE A 125 6.70 -4.36 -20.94
N GLU A 126 7.17 -3.52 -20.03
CA GLU A 126 8.57 -3.08 -20.02
C GLU A 126 9.54 -4.26 -19.87
N ASN A 127 9.26 -5.18 -18.93
CA ASN A 127 10.07 -6.39 -18.80
C ASN A 127 10.02 -7.28 -20.05
N GLY A 128 8.89 -7.33 -20.75
CA GLY A 128 8.77 -8.02 -22.04
C GLY A 128 9.63 -7.39 -23.13
N LEU A 129 9.60 -6.06 -23.25
CA LEU A 129 10.38 -5.27 -24.21
C LEU A 129 11.88 -5.43 -23.97
N ILE A 130 12.32 -5.31 -22.71
CA ILE A 130 13.72 -5.51 -22.33
C ILE A 130 14.19 -6.94 -22.66
N LYS A 131 13.36 -7.96 -22.41
CA LYS A 131 13.68 -9.36 -22.72
C LYS A 131 13.88 -9.62 -24.21
N VAL A 132 13.18 -8.89 -25.09
CA VAL A 132 13.35 -8.99 -26.55
C VAL A 132 14.43 -8.05 -27.10
N GLY A 133 15.17 -7.37 -26.21
CA GLY A 133 16.33 -6.55 -26.56
C GLY A 133 16.01 -5.09 -26.84
N ALA A 134 14.80 -4.60 -26.53
CA ALA A 134 14.47 -3.19 -26.65
C ALA A 134 15.14 -2.38 -25.52
N ILE A 135 15.58 -1.18 -25.85
CA ILE A 135 16.30 -0.26 -24.98
C ILE A 135 15.44 0.97 -24.73
N ALA A 136 15.16 1.27 -23.45
CA ALA A 136 14.46 2.49 -23.05
C ALA A 136 15.18 3.75 -23.56
N HIS A 137 14.41 4.77 -23.97
CA HIS A 137 14.88 6.02 -24.58
C HIS A 137 15.56 5.90 -25.95
N LYS A 138 15.57 4.69 -26.53
CA LYS A 138 16.05 4.45 -27.89
C LYS A 138 14.96 3.81 -28.74
N ASP A 139 14.34 2.76 -28.22
CA ASP A 139 13.33 1.96 -28.95
C ASP A 139 11.91 2.27 -28.47
N TYR A 140 11.76 2.77 -27.24
CA TYR A 140 10.48 3.22 -26.68
C TYR A 140 10.70 4.29 -25.60
N GLU A 141 9.69 5.14 -25.41
CA GLU A 141 9.57 6.03 -24.26
C GLU A 141 8.48 5.50 -23.32
N LEU A 142 8.73 5.54 -22.01
CA LEU A 142 7.77 5.05 -21.00
C LEU A 142 6.42 5.77 -21.11
N LYS A 143 6.43 7.06 -21.48
CA LYS A 143 5.21 7.86 -21.69
C LYS A 143 4.32 7.33 -22.80
N ASP A 144 4.89 6.74 -23.83
CA ASP A 144 4.13 6.21 -24.96
C ASP A 144 3.46 4.87 -24.60
N LEU A 145 4.13 4.06 -23.77
CA LEU A 145 3.51 2.87 -23.18
C LEU A 145 2.35 3.23 -22.24
N ILE A 146 2.54 4.26 -21.41
CA ILE A 146 1.48 4.76 -20.52
C ILE A 146 0.27 5.25 -21.34
N ARG A 147 0.49 6.05 -22.38
CA ARG A 147 -0.59 6.52 -23.27
C ARG A 147 -1.32 5.36 -23.95
N LEU A 148 -0.58 4.36 -24.42
CA LEU A 148 -1.16 3.16 -25.03
C LEU A 148 -2.09 2.42 -24.05
N LEU A 149 -1.63 2.22 -22.82
CA LEU A 149 -2.40 1.54 -21.77
C LEU A 149 -3.61 2.35 -21.31
N ALA A 150 -3.45 3.67 -21.15
CA ALA A 150 -4.55 4.57 -20.77
C ALA A 150 -5.67 4.57 -21.84
N ASN A 151 -5.31 4.56 -23.13
CA ASN A 151 -6.27 4.50 -24.23
C ASN A 151 -6.97 3.13 -24.34
N LYS A 152 -6.27 2.04 -23.97
CA LYS A 152 -6.89 0.72 -23.92
C LYS A 152 -7.95 0.65 -22.81
N ALA A 153 -7.64 1.19 -21.63
CA ALA A 153 -8.56 1.21 -20.50
C ALA A 153 -9.83 2.05 -20.75
N THR A 154 -9.76 3.09 -21.59
CA THR A 154 -10.93 3.88 -21.99
C THR A 154 -11.79 3.16 -23.03
N LEU A 155 -11.18 2.38 -23.94
CA LEU A 155 -11.89 1.57 -24.93
C LEU A 155 -12.61 0.36 -24.32
N ASP A 156 -12.03 -0.28 -23.29
CA ASP A 156 -12.63 -1.45 -22.63
C ASP A 156 -13.84 -1.09 -21.72
N ASN A 157 -14.05 0.20 -21.44
CA ASN A 157 -15.19 0.73 -20.66
C ASN A 157 -16.28 1.40 -21.53
N SER A 158 -16.21 1.25 -22.85
CA SER A 158 -17.17 1.78 -23.85
C SER A 158 -18.03 0.66 -24.45
#